data_AF-A0A3D4I3L6-F1
#
_entry.id   AF-A0A3D4I3L6-F1
#
_cell.length_a   1.000
_cell.length_b   1.000
_cell.length_c   1.000
_cell.angle_alpha   90.00
_cell.angle_beta   90.00
_cell.angle_gamma   90.00
#
_symmetry.space_group_name_H-M   'P 1'
#
loop_
_entity.id
_entity.type
_entity.pdbx_description
1 polymer ?
#
loop_
_entity_poly.entity_id
_entity_poly.type
_entity_poly.pdbx_seq_one_letter_code
_entity_poly.pdbx_strand_id
1 'polypeptide(L)'
;MADGHYLKLLAKQYPNPQAAASEIINLKAIMSLPKGTEYFFSDLHGEQAAFLFQLKSASGIVRKKIDELFEQSISEDERSELAKLIYYPEPELAKAKQEQKSYGDWCRIMIYRLVEVCKEAASKYTRSKVRKKLPKNFAYIIDELLHADGGKNKPHYHSEIIHSIVQTGMATEFIKAVCTLIQQLLIDRLHIIGDIYDRGPRADLIMDALMGFHDVDIQWGNHDISWMGAAAGNLVCIANVLRLGISYNTFDLLEDGYGINLRPLSVFAGKAYGGDSCRIFTPHILDKNKYDPIDIQLASKMHKAIAVIQFKLEGQIIKKHPEYKMDGRNLLEKVDFSKGTVSVNGTDYLMRDTNFPTIDPKDPLRLTRDEAEMMMSTPEKK
;
A
#
# COMPACT_ATOMS: atom_id res chain seq x y z
N MET A 1 -15.57 10.91 42.90
CA MET A 1 -14.72 9.91 43.58
C MET A 1 -14.23 8.94 42.52
N ALA A 2 -12.93 8.62 42.48
CA ALA A 2 -12.42 7.61 41.56
C ALA A 2 -13.09 6.26 41.87
N ASP A 3 -13.63 5.61 40.84
CA ASP A 3 -14.33 4.34 40.96
C ASP A 3 -13.39 3.26 41.55
N GLY A 4 -13.83 2.60 42.62
CA GLY A 4 -13.05 1.57 43.32
C GLY A 4 -12.69 0.38 42.43
N HIS A 5 -13.45 0.13 41.36
CA HIS A 5 -13.07 -0.86 40.34
C HIS A 5 -11.80 -0.43 39.59
N TYR A 6 -11.72 0.83 39.15
CA TYR A 6 -10.55 1.35 38.45
C TYR A 6 -9.31 1.35 39.34
N LEU A 7 -9.45 1.72 40.61
CA LEU A 7 -8.34 1.69 41.57
C LEU A 7 -7.82 0.26 41.82
N LYS A 8 -8.71 -0.74 41.89
CA LYS A 8 -8.30 -2.16 41.98
C LYS A 8 -7.58 -2.66 40.74
N LEU A 9 -7.97 -2.20 39.54
CA LEU A 9 -7.27 -2.52 38.30
C LEU A 9 -5.89 -1.87 38.25
N LEU A 10 -5.80 -0.57 38.59
CA LEU A 10 -4.54 0.17 38.62
C LEU A 10 -3.56 -0.41 39.64
N ALA A 11 -4.03 -0.86 40.80
CA ALA A 11 -3.19 -1.50 41.82
C ALA A 11 -2.50 -2.79 41.32
N LYS A 12 -3.00 -3.43 40.25
CA LYS A 12 -2.30 -4.58 39.63
C LYS A 12 -1.02 -4.16 38.89
N GLN A 13 -1.01 -2.97 38.29
CA GLN A 13 0.14 -2.43 37.54
C GLN A 13 1.01 -1.51 38.41
N TYR A 14 0.40 -0.79 39.35
CA TYR A 14 1.04 0.18 40.23
C TYR A 14 0.74 -0.17 41.70
N PRO A 15 1.42 -1.18 42.27
CA PRO A 15 1.05 -1.77 43.56
C PRO A 15 1.32 -0.86 44.76
N ASN A 16 2.10 0.21 44.60
CA ASN A 16 2.44 1.13 45.68
C ASN A 16 2.62 2.57 45.16
N PRO A 17 2.64 3.59 46.05
CA PRO A 17 2.78 4.99 45.64
C PRO A 17 4.05 5.30 44.85
N GLN A 18 5.16 4.60 45.11
CA GLN A 18 6.41 4.80 44.38
C GLN A 18 6.31 4.31 42.93
N ALA A 19 5.69 3.16 42.69
CA ALA A 19 5.46 2.62 41.35
C ALA A 19 4.56 3.56 40.52
N ALA A 20 3.47 4.04 41.12
CA ALA A 20 2.59 5.02 40.48
C ALA A 20 3.32 6.35 40.19
N ALA A 21 4.08 6.87 41.15
CA ALA A 21 4.84 8.10 40.98
C ALA A 21 5.92 7.97 39.90
N SER A 22 6.64 6.84 39.86
CA SER A 22 7.65 6.55 38.85
C SER A 22 7.04 6.54 37.44
N GLU A 23 5.88 5.92 37.25
CA GLU A 23 5.23 5.90 35.94
C GLU A 23 4.67 7.27 35.56
N ILE A 24 4.11 8.03 36.51
CA ILE A 24 3.69 9.42 36.26
C ILE A 24 4.88 10.28 35.82
N ILE A 25 6.04 10.15 36.46
CA ILE A 25 7.26 10.87 36.08
C ILE A 25 7.69 10.48 34.66
N ASN A 26 7.71 9.18 34.35
CA ASN A 26 8.06 8.65 33.04
C ASN A 26 7.11 9.17 31.94
N LEU A 27 5.80 9.05 32.13
CA LEU A 27 4.79 9.51 31.17
C LEU A 27 4.83 11.03 30.99
N LYS A 28 4.99 11.82 32.06
CA LYS A 28 5.14 13.28 31.96
C LYS A 28 6.40 13.67 31.19
N ALA A 29 7.51 12.97 31.40
CA ALA A 29 8.74 13.19 30.65
C ALA A 29 8.55 12.87 29.16
N ILE A 30 7.87 11.76 28.83
CA ILE A 30 7.53 11.40 27.45
C ILE A 30 6.60 12.45 26.81
N MET A 31 5.56 12.90 27.51
CA MET A 31 4.64 13.93 27.03
C MET A 31 5.29 15.30 26.82
N SER A 32 6.49 15.53 27.39
CA SER A 32 7.26 16.75 27.16
C SER A 32 8.06 16.74 25.85
N LEU A 33 8.20 15.57 25.22
CA LEU A 33 8.83 15.46 23.90
C LEU A 33 7.87 15.97 22.81
N PRO A 34 8.40 16.46 21.67
CA PRO A 34 7.59 16.80 20.51
C PRO A 34 6.73 15.61 20.06
N LYS A 35 5.50 15.88 19.62
CA LYS A 35 4.64 14.85 19.02
C LYS A 35 5.37 14.22 17.82
N GLY A 36 5.31 12.89 17.70
CA GLY A 36 5.77 12.16 16.52
C GLY A 36 5.01 12.59 15.27
N THR A 37 5.65 12.47 14.11
CA THR A 37 5.01 12.80 12.83
C THR A 37 3.98 11.72 12.48
N GLU A 38 2.74 12.13 12.20
CA GLU A 38 1.68 11.23 11.74
C GLU A 38 1.35 11.57 10.28
N TYR A 39 1.15 10.54 9.46
CA TYR A 39 0.75 10.70 8.06
C TYR A 39 -0.62 10.14 7.80
N PHE A 40 -1.41 10.86 7.01
CA PHE A 40 -2.72 10.45 6.56
C PHE A 40 -2.70 10.32 5.05
N PHE A 41 -3.00 9.13 4.55
CA PHE A 41 -3.16 8.86 3.12
C PHE A 41 -4.59 8.43 2.85
N SER A 42 -5.23 9.07 1.89
CA SER A 42 -6.50 8.61 1.30
C SER A 42 -6.29 8.34 -0.18
N ASP A 43 -7.23 7.62 -0.79
CA ASP A 43 -7.30 7.46 -2.25
C ASP A 43 -6.01 6.90 -2.87
N LEU A 44 -5.46 5.85 -2.28
CA LEU A 44 -4.26 5.21 -2.81
C LEU A 44 -4.54 4.55 -4.15
N HIS A 45 -5.68 3.90 -4.30
CA HIS A 45 -6.19 3.30 -5.54
C HIS A 45 -5.14 2.50 -6.29
N GLY A 46 -4.25 1.74 -5.63
CA GLY A 46 -3.21 0.95 -6.27
C GLY A 46 -2.00 1.72 -6.85
N GLU A 47 -1.91 3.03 -6.63
CA GLU A 47 -0.81 3.92 -7.09
C GLU A 47 0.48 3.72 -6.27
N GLN A 48 1.07 2.54 -6.44
CA GLN A 48 2.17 2.03 -5.63
C GLN A 48 3.43 2.91 -5.69
N ALA A 49 3.83 3.38 -6.87
CA ALA A 49 5.05 4.15 -7.03
C ALA A 49 4.98 5.49 -6.28
N ALA A 50 3.84 6.17 -6.37
CA ALA A 50 3.59 7.42 -5.66
C ALA A 50 3.58 7.19 -4.14
N PHE A 51 2.86 6.17 -3.68
CA PHE A 51 2.79 5.82 -2.26
C PHE A 51 4.17 5.51 -1.66
N LEU A 52 4.95 4.63 -2.30
CA LEU A 52 6.28 4.28 -1.80
C LEU A 52 7.23 5.47 -1.81
N PHE A 53 7.15 6.34 -2.81
CA PHE A 53 7.94 7.58 -2.82
C PHE A 53 7.59 8.49 -1.66
N GLN A 54 6.30 8.68 -1.37
CA GLN A 54 5.84 9.48 -0.22
C GLN A 54 6.31 8.88 1.11
N LEU A 55 6.24 7.56 1.26
CA LEU A 55 6.70 6.87 2.46
C LEU A 55 8.22 7.02 2.65
N LYS A 56 9.00 6.76 1.59
CA LYS A 56 10.48 6.84 1.61
C LYS A 56 11.01 8.26 1.81
N SER A 57 10.31 9.25 1.27
CA SER A 57 10.67 10.67 1.43
C SER A 57 10.15 11.28 2.72
N ALA A 58 9.33 10.55 3.49
CA ALA A 58 8.48 11.08 4.55
C ALA A 58 7.81 12.38 4.07
N SER A 59 7.16 12.32 2.91
CA SER A 59 6.54 13.45 2.20
C SER A 59 7.38 14.73 2.21
N GLY A 60 8.67 14.60 1.92
CA GLY A 60 9.62 15.71 1.83
C GLY A 60 10.29 16.12 3.15
N ILE A 61 9.94 15.54 4.30
CA ILE A 61 10.60 15.84 5.58
C ILE A 61 12.07 15.47 5.57
N VAL A 62 12.45 14.37 4.89
CA VAL A 62 13.87 13.99 4.74
C VAL A 62 14.66 15.15 4.13
N ARG A 63 14.18 15.71 3.01
CA ARG A 63 14.84 16.83 2.34
C ARG A 63 14.92 18.05 3.25
N LYS A 64 13.82 18.38 3.92
CA LYS A 64 13.78 19.50 4.86
C LYS A 64 14.85 19.38 5.96
N LYS A 65 15.01 18.20 6.58
CA LYS A 65 16.02 17.98 7.62
C LYS A 65 17.45 18.02 7.09
N ILE A 66 17.68 17.51 5.87
CA ILE A 66 18.99 17.63 5.22
C ILE A 66 19.33 19.11 4.98
N ASP A 67 18.36 19.90 4.51
CA ASP A 67 18.54 21.32 4.26
C ASP A 67 18.83 22.07 5.58
N GLU A 68 18.05 21.83 6.63
CA GLU A 68 18.25 22.41 7.97
C GLU A 68 19.66 22.12 8.54
N LEU A 69 20.20 20.92 8.31
CA LEU A 69 21.51 20.51 8.82
C LEU A 69 22.68 21.02 7.96
N PHE A 70 22.54 21.04 6.64
CA PHE A 70 23.68 21.14 5.75
C PHE A 70 23.66 22.28 4.74
N GLU A 71 22.61 23.11 4.69
CA GLU A 71 22.49 24.22 3.73
C GLU A 71 23.72 25.14 3.67
N GLN A 72 24.37 25.37 4.80
CA GLN A 72 25.57 26.23 4.89
C GLN A 72 26.89 25.50 4.64
N SER A 73 26.87 24.17 4.53
CA SER A 73 28.07 23.33 4.56
C SER A 73 28.32 22.55 3.28
N ILE A 74 27.27 22.21 2.52
CA ILE A 74 27.38 21.43 1.28
C ILE A 74 26.43 21.98 0.20
N SER A 75 26.72 21.66 -1.06
CA SER A 75 25.94 22.14 -2.21
C SER A 75 24.51 21.57 -2.25
N GLU A 76 23.62 22.21 -3.03
CA GLU A 76 22.26 21.71 -3.27
C GLU A 76 22.26 20.32 -3.95
N ASP A 77 23.21 20.09 -4.86
CA ASP A 77 23.37 18.80 -5.53
C ASP A 77 23.74 17.70 -4.54
N GLU A 78 24.69 17.94 -3.64
CA GLU A 78 25.07 16.99 -2.59
C GLU A 78 23.90 16.72 -1.61
N ARG A 79 23.10 17.74 -1.27
CA ARG A 79 21.89 17.56 -0.46
C ARG A 79 20.86 16.70 -1.19
N SER A 80 20.76 16.85 -2.51
CA SER A 80 19.88 16.05 -3.38
C SER A 80 20.33 14.60 -3.48
N GLU A 81 21.63 14.36 -3.59
CA GLU A 81 22.20 13.02 -3.57
C GLU A 81 22.00 12.32 -2.22
N LEU A 82 22.21 13.03 -1.11
CA LEU A 82 21.95 12.48 0.23
C LEU A 82 20.47 12.12 0.41
N ALA A 83 19.56 12.96 -0.06
CA ALA A 83 18.13 12.67 -0.02
C ALA A 83 17.79 11.43 -0.86
N LYS A 84 18.29 11.34 -2.09
CA LYS A 84 18.09 10.17 -2.96
C LYS A 84 18.65 8.89 -2.34
N LEU A 85 19.82 8.96 -1.71
CA LEU A 85 20.41 7.83 -1.00
C LEU A 85 19.51 7.35 0.15
N ILE A 86 18.92 8.26 0.90
CA ILE A 86 17.95 7.90 1.94
C ILE A 86 16.70 7.28 1.32
N TYR A 87 16.19 7.79 0.19
CA TYR A 87 14.98 7.26 -0.45
C TYR A 87 15.19 5.85 -1.03
N TYR A 88 16.29 5.65 -1.72
CA TYR A 88 16.58 4.45 -2.52
C TYR A 88 18.04 4.03 -2.34
N PRO A 89 18.42 3.45 -1.18
CA PRO A 89 19.81 3.18 -0.88
C PRO A 89 20.43 2.16 -1.83
N GLU A 90 19.70 1.12 -2.24
CA GLU A 90 20.22 0.06 -3.13
C GLU A 90 20.72 0.60 -4.49
N PRO A 91 19.89 1.29 -5.31
CA PRO A 91 20.35 1.78 -6.60
C PRO A 91 21.42 2.87 -6.47
N GLU A 92 21.31 3.76 -5.48
CA GLU A 92 22.30 4.84 -5.28
C GLU A 92 23.66 4.28 -4.82
N LEU A 93 23.68 3.24 -3.97
CA LEU A 93 24.91 2.55 -3.59
C LEU A 93 25.54 1.80 -4.78
N ALA A 94 24.73 1.18 -5.63
CA ALA A 94 25.22 0.50 -6.83
C ALA A 94 25.85 1.49 -7.82
N LYS A 95 25.19 2.64 -8.03
CA LYS A 95 25.71 3.75 -8.83
C LYS A 95 27.02 4.29 -8.26
N ALA A 96 27.05 4.57 -6.95
CA ALA A 96 28.24 5.09 -6.29
C ALA A 96 29.45 4.14 -6.39
N LYS A 97 29.23 2.82 -6.34
CA LYS A 97 30.31 1.82 -6.55
C LYS A 97 30.96 1.91 -7.92
N GLN A 98 30.24 2.37 -8.94
CA GLN A 98 30.75 2.46 -10.31
C GLN A 98 31.38 3.82 -10.61
N GLU A 99 30.81 4.90 -10.06
CA GLU A 99 31.19 6.28 -10.42
C GLU A 99 32.24 6.89 -9.49
N GLN A 100 32.30 6.46 -8.23
CA GLN A 100 33.16 7.10 -7.23
C GLN A 100 34.61 6.61 -7.34
N LYS A 101 35.54 7.57 -7.45
CA LYS A 101 36.99 7.29 -7.50
C LYS A 101 37.50 6.54 -6.27
N SER A 102 36.99 6.89 -5.08
CA SER A 102 37.24 6.21 -3.81
C SER A 102 35.92 5.90 -3.13
N TYR A 103 35.39 4.69 -3.36
CA TYR A 103 34.14 4.26 -2.75
C TYR A 103 34.22 4.23 -1.22
N GLY A 104 35.39 3.90 -0.66
CA GLY A 104 35.62 3.87 0.79
C GLY A 104 35.50 5.26 1.41
N ASP A 105 36.13 6.28 0.83
CA ASP A 105 36.05 7.65 1.36
C ASP A 105 34.66 8.24 1.16
N TRP A 106 34.01 7.97 0.03
CA TRP A 106 32.62 8.32 -0.20
C TRP A 106 31.72 7.72 0.89
N CYS A 107 31.90 6.44 1.23
CA CYS A 107 31.15 5.79 2.30
C CYS A 107 31.36 6.47 3.66
N ARG A 108 32.59 6.88 4.00
CA ARG A 108 32.87 7.58 5.26
C ARG A 108 32.08 8.89 5.36
N ILE A 109 32.08 9.68 4.28
CA ILE A 109 31.36 10.95 4.21
C ILE A 109 29.85 10.71 4.33
N MET A 110 29.32 9.73 3.60
CA MET A 110 27.89 9.40 3.66
C MET A 110 27.47 8.90 5.04
N ILE A 111 28.25 8.02 5.66
CA ILE A 111 27.95 7.52 7.02
C ILE A 111 27.90 8.68 8.01
N TYR A 112 28.87 9.62 7.96
CA TYR A 112 28.86 10.79 8.83
C TYR A 112 27.58 11.63 8.62
N ARG A 113 27.26 11.99 7.37
CA ARG A 113 26.07 12.79 7.05
C ARG A 113 24.78 12.09 7.47
N LEU A 114 24.66 10.78 7.23
CA LEU A 114 23.51 9.96 7.62
C LEU A 114 23.34 9.87 9.14
N VAL A 115 24.44 9.75 9.89
CA VAL A 115 24.39 9.74 11.37
C VAL A 115 23.82 11.06 11.89
N GLU A 116 24.24 12.21 11.35
CA GLU A 116 23.72 13.51 11.77
C GLU A 116 22.23 13.69 11.43
N VAL A 117 21.79 13.26 10.23
CA VAL A 117 20.35 13.23 9.89
C VAL A 117 19.58 12.30 10.84
N CYS A 118 20.16 11.15 11.17
CA CYS A 118 19.54 10.18 12.07
C CYS A 118 19.42 10.70 13.51
N LYS A 119 20.42 11.40 14.03
CA LYS A 119 20.35 12.10 15.33
C LYS A 119 19.20 13.09 15.36
N GLU A 120 19.08 13.90 14.31
CA GLU A 120 18.02 14.90 14.19
C GLU A 120 16.63 14.27 13.97
N ALA A 121 16.54 13.08 13.36
CA ALA A 121 15.30 12.31 13.29
C ALA A 121 14.95 11.67 14.66
N ALA A 122 15.95 11.23 15.41
CA ALA A 122 15.81 10.56 16.70
C ALA A 122 15.48 11.52 17.87
N SER A 123 15.80 12.81 17.74
CA SER A 123 15.70 13.82 18.81
C SER A 123 14.30 13.96 19.43
N LYS A 124 13.25 13.60 18.70
CA LYS A 124 11.84 13.64 19.14
C LYS A 124 11.41 12.44 19.98
N TYR A 125 12.28 11.43 20.13
CA TYR A 125 11.93 10.16 20.75
C TYR A 125 12.80 9.84 21.97
N THR A 126 12.27 9.02 22.87
CA THR A 126 13.09 8.46 23.94
C THR A 126 14.11 7.47 23.38
N ARG A 127 15.25 7.32 24.07
CA ARG A 127 16.26 6.32 23.72
C ARG A 127 15.69 4.91 23.61
N SER A 128 14.77 4.56 24.50
CA SER A 128 14.09 3.25 24.46
C SER A 128 13.29 3.07 23.17
N LYS A 129 12.56 4.10 22.72
CA LYS A 129 11.78 4.04 21.47
C LYS A 129 12.69 3.92 20.25
N VAL A 130 13.79 4.67 20.20
CA VAL A 130 14.79 4.55 19.12
C VAL A 130 15.41 3.16 19.09
N ARG A 131 15.86 2.64 20.25
CA ARG A 131 16.46 1.30 20.36
C ARG A 131 15.58 0.16 19.84
N LYS A 132 14.25 0.28 19.99
CA LYS A 132 13.31 -0.72 19.46
C LYS A 132 13.25 -0.73 17.92
N LYS A 133 13.58 0.38 17.26
CA LYS A 133 13.64 0.50 15.80
C LYS A 133 15.03 0.19 15.22
N LEU A 134 16.04 -0.01 16.07
CA LEU A 134 17.42 -0.24 15.60
C LEU A 134 17.56 -1.60 14.90
N PRO A 135 18.30 -1.67 13.78
CA PRO A 135 18.59 -2.92 13.10
C PRO A 135 19.48 -3.81 13.97
N LYS A 136 19.07 -5.06 14.22
CA LYS A 136 19.73 -5.97 15.18
C LYS A 136 21.24 -6.08 15.00
N ASN A 137 21.72 -6.16 13.75
CA ASN A 137 23.12 -6.36 13.42
C ASN A 137 24.01 -5.13 13.70
N PHE A 138 23.43 -3.93 13.73
CA PHE A 138 24.16 -2.67 13.92
C PHE A 138 23.65 -1.86 15.11
N ALA A 139 22.75 -2.42 15.94
CA ALA A 139 22.06 -1.69 17.00
C ALA A 139 23.03 -1.01 17.96
N TYR A 140 24.05 -1.73 18.45
CA TYR A 140 25.06 -1.17 19.34
C TYR A 140 25.83 -0.02 18.67
N ILE A 141 26.29 -0.22 17.43
CA ILE A 141 27.12 0.75 16.70
C ILE A 141 26.34 2.03 16.41
N ILE A 142 25.09 1.91 15.95
CA ILE A 142 24.23 3.05 15.69
C ILE A 142 23.89 3.78 16.99
N ASP A 143 23.55 3.06 18.07
CA ASP A 143 23.24 3.67 19.37
C ASP A 143 24.44 4.47 19.91
N GLU A 144 25.66 3.95 19.78
CA GLU A 144 26.89 4.67 20.12
C GLU A 144 27.05 5.95 19.28
N LEU A 145 26.94 5.84 17.95
CA LEU A 145 27.07 6.98 17.03
C LEU A 145 26.00 8.07 17.26
N LEU A 146 24.80 7.69 17.71
CA LEU A 146 23.72 8.64 18.00
C LEU A 146 23.91 9.39 19.32
N HIS A 147 24.57 8.80 20.32
CA HIS A 147 24.57 9.30 21.70
C HIS A 147 25.93 9.70 22.27
N ALA A 148 27.02 9.55 21.51
CA ALA A 148 28.36 9.90 21.99
C ALA A 148 28.66 11.42 21.97
N ASP A 149 27.72 12.23 22.44
CA ASP A 149 27.97 13.64 22.74
C ASP A 149 28.62 13.80 24.13
N GLY A 150 29.49 14.81 24.29
CA GLY A 150 29.91 15.33 25.60
C GLY A 150 31.32 14.99 26.13
N GLY A 151 32.28 14.54 25.33
CA GLY A 151 33.66 14.33 25.81
C GLY A 151 34.75 14.64 24.77
N LYS A 152 35.90 15.18 25.21
CA LYS A 152 37.03 15.61 24.34
C LYS A 152 37.60 14.49 23.44
N ASN A 153 37.50 13.23 23.84
CA ASN A 153 38.03 12.07 23.09
C ASN A 153 37.01 11.43 22.13
N LYS A 154 35.74 11.86 22.14
CA LYS A 154 34.66 11.20 21.41
C LYS A 154 34.67 11.41 19.88
N PRO A 155 35.15 12.54 19.31
CA PRO A 155 35.26 12.69 17.86
C PRO A 155 36.20 11.66 17.21
N HIS A 156 37.32 11.35 17.87
CA HIS A 156 38.24 10.31 17.40
C HIS A 156 37.57 8.93 17.45
N TYR A 157 36.87 8.61 18.54
CA TYR A 157 36.11 7.37 18.67
C TYR A 157 35.05 7.18 17.57
N HIS A 158 34.28 8.23 17.21
CA HIS A 158 33.35 8.18 16.08
C HIS A 158 34.08 7.88 14.76
N SER A 159 35.19 8.58 14.52
CA SER A 159 36.00 8.37 13.32
C SER A 159 36.50 6.93 13.22
N GLU A 160 36.96 6.34 14.33
CA GLU A 160 37.42 4.94 14.36
C GLU A 160 36.30 3.94 14.11
N ILE A 161 35.08 4.17 14.62
CA ILE A 161 33.91 3.34 14.31
C ILE A 161 33.63 3.37 12.80
N ILE A 162 33.54 4.56 12.22
CA ILE A 162 33.25 4.73 10.78
C ILE A 162 34.38 4.11 9.94
N HIS A 163 35.63 4.30 10.36
CA HIS A 163 36.79 3.70 9.71
C HIS A 163 36.71 2.17 9.70
N SER A 164 36.38 1.58 10.85
CA SER A 164 36.25 0.13 11.02
C SER A 164 35.13 -0.47 10.17
N ILE A 165 33.98 0.22 10.07
CA ILE A 165 32.86 -0.20 9.21
C ILE A 165 33.31 -0.29 7.74
N VAL A 166 34.11 0.67 7.28
CA VAL A 166 34.61 0.70 5.90
C VAL A 166 35.69 -0.36 5.68
N GLN A 167 36.65 -0.50 6.60
CA GLN A 167 37.72 -1.50 6.49
C GLN A 167 37.22 -2.95 6.50
N THR A 168 36.15 -3.22 7.25
CA THR A 168 35.52 -4.56 7.31
C THR A 168 34.63 -4.84 6.10
N GLY A 169 34.47 -3.90 5.17
CA GLY A 169 33.62 -4.05 3.99
C GLY A 169 32.12 -3.96 4.26
N MET A 170 31.71 -3.56 5.47
CA MET A 170 30.30 -3.53 5.89
C MET A 170 29.59 -2.20 5.58
N ALA A 171 30.28 -1.23 4.97
CA ALA A 171 29.75 0.11 4.71
C ALA A 171 28.44 0.11 3.93
N THR A 172 28.29 -0.72 2.89
CA THR A 172 27.06 -0.79 2.10
C THR A 172 25.85 -1.19 2.96
N GLU A 173 25.98 -2.25 3.75
CA GLU A 173 24.88 -2.75 4.59
C GLU A 173 24.59 -1.81 5.76
N PHE A 174 25.63 -1.17 6.30
CA PHE A 174 25.47 -0.16 7.34
C PHE A 174 24.70 1.06 6.82
N ILE A 175 25.05 1.58 5.63
CA ILE A 175 24.34 2.72 5.02
C ILE A 175 22.86 2.39 4.80
N LYS A 176 22.54 1.23 4.21
CA LYS A 176 21.14 0.79 4.04
C LYS A 176 20.39 0.78 5.37
N ALA A 177 21.01 0.20 6.39
CA ALA A 177 20.40 0.08 7.71
C ALA A 177 20.10 1.45 8.36
N VAL A 178 21.00 2.43 8.20
CA VAL A 178 20.78 3.80 8.68
C VAL A 178 19.72 4.53 7.84
N CYS A 179 19.70 4.37 6.52
CA CYS A 179 18.65 4.94 5.66
C CYS A 179 17.25 4.43 6.06
N THR A 180 17.10 3.10 6.23
CA THR A 180 15.83 2.51 6.71
C THR A 180 15.45 3.03 8.09
N LEU A 181 16.41 3.15 9.01
CA LEU A 181 16.15 3.70 10.34
C LEU A 181 15.68 5.16 10.27
N ILE A 182 16.30 6.00 9.44
CA ILE A 182 15.85 7.39 9.23
C ILE A 182 14.41 7.41 8.74
N GLN A 183 14.08 6.62 7.71
CA GLN A 183 12.70 6.53 7.19
C GLN A 183 11.69 6.14 8.30
N GLN A 184 12.04 5.17 9.14
CA GLN A 184 11.21 4.71 10.25
C GLN A 184 11.12 5.70 11.43
N LEU A 185 12.11 6.57 11.62
CA LEU A 185 12.08 7.59 12.66
C LEU A 185 11.29 8.82 12.22
N LEU A 186 11.30 9.15 10.93
CA LEU A 186 10.62 10.35 10.44
C LEU A 186 9.10 10.22 10.38
N ILE A 187 8.60 8.98 10.30
CA ILE A 187 7.18 8.64 10.32
C ILE A 187 6.92 7.86 11.61
N ASP A 188 6.14 8.42 12.53
CA ASP A 188 5.81 7.75 13.79
C ASP A 188 4.59 6.84 13.66
N ARG A 189 3.58 7.28 12.90
CA ARG A 189 2.36 6.51 12.65
C ARG A 189 1.80 6.81 11.28
N LEU A 190 1.26 5.78 10.65
CA LEU A 190 0.62 5.84 9.36
C LEU A 190 -0.88 5.57 9.49
N HIS A 191 -1.69 6.47 8.95
CA HIS A 191 -3.14 6.37 8.91
C HIS A 191 -3.57 6.24 7.45
N ILE A 192 -4.14 5.08 7.10
CA ILE A 192 -4.70 4.84 5.76
C ILE A 192 -6.22 5.01 5.83
N ILE A 193 -6.73 5.96 5.06
CA ILE A 193 -8.14 6.31 4.97
C ILE A 193 -8.70 5.72 3.67
N GLY A 194 -8.82 4.39 3.68
CA GLY A 194 -9.53 3.60 2.68
C GLY A 194 -8.95 3.61 1.28
N ASP A 195 -9.60 2.78 0.46
CA ASP A 195 -9.42 2.68 -0.98
C ASP A 195 -7.94 2.47 -1.36
N ILE A 196 -7.37 1.41 -0.78
CA ILE A 196 -6.05 0.88 -1.13
C ILE A 196 -6.08 0.28 -2.54
N TYR A 197 -7.18 -0.37 -2.86
CA TYR A 197 -7.45 -1.01 -4.14
C TYR A 197 -8.40 -0.16 -4.99
N ASP A 198 -8.23 -0.13 -6.31
CA ASP A 198 -9.28 0.16 -7.32
C ASP A 198 -8.66 0.08 -8.73
N ARG A 199 -7.95 1.14 -9.15
CA ARG A 199 -7.59 1.41 -10.56
C ARG A 199 -6.12 1.21 -10.88
N GLY A 200 -5.28 1.45 -9.91
CA GLY A 200 -3.83 1.47 -10.05
C GLY A 200 -3.24 0.07 -10.10
N PRO A 201 -2.00 -0.04 -10.57
CA PRO A 201 -1.48 -1.30 -11.10
C PRO A 201 -1.10 -2.30 -10.01
N ARG A 202 -0.72 -1.89 -8.79
CA ARG A 202 -0.06 -2.76 -7.79
C ARG A 202 -0.46 -2.48 -6.34
N ALA A 203 -1.74 -2.65 -6.03
CA ALA A 203 -2.25 -2.53 -4.65
C ALA A 203 -1.69 -3.62 -3.70
N ASP A 204 -1.33 -4.80 -4.23
CA ASP A 204 -0.62 -5.88 -3.53
C ASP A 204 0.70 -5.39 -2.90
N LEU A 205 1.51 -4.66 -3.66
CA LEU A 205 2.79 -4.12 -3.19
C LEU A 205 2.61 -2.97 -2.18
N ILE A 206 1.49 -2.25 -2.22
CA ILE A 206 1.12 -1.29 -1.17
C ILE A 206 0.86 -2.05 0.13
N MET A 207 0.08 -3.14 0.07
CA MET A 207 -0.21 -3.97 1.25
C MET A 207 1.07 -4.58 1.85
N ASP A 208 2.00 -5.08 1.02
CA ASP A 208 3.30 -5.57 1.49
C ASP A 208 4.08 -4.48 2.25
N ALA A 209 4.10 -3.26 1.72
CA ALA A 209 4.76 -2.13 2.38
C ALA A 209 4.08 -1.76 3.71
N LEU A 210 2.75 -1.78 3.76
CA LEU A 210 1.99 -1.54 5.00
C LEU A 210 2.23 -2.64 6.04
N MET A 211 2.26 -3.91 5.64
CA MET A 211 2.53 -5.06 6.53
C MET A 211 3.95 -5.03 7.11
N GLY A 212 4.91 -4.49 6.35
CA GLY A 212 6.29 -4.31 6.82
C GLY A 212 6.50 -3.06 7.68
N PHE A 213 5.49 -2.19 7.80
CA PHE A 213 5.60 -0.94 8.54
C PHE A 213 5.26 -1.12 10.04
N HIS A 214 5.84 -0.29 10.89
CA HIS A 214 5.87 -0.53 12.34
C HIS A 214 4.58 -0.12 13.08
N ASP A 215 3.93 0.96 12.65
CA ASP A 215 2.72 1.49 13.30
C ASP A 215 1.76 2.00 12.21
N VAL A 216 0.75 1.19 11.89
CA VAL A 216 -0.27 1.49 10.86
C VAL A 216 -1.67 1.26 11.42
N ASP A 217 -2.59 2.17 11.12
CA ASP A 217 -4.04 1.88 11.18
C ASP A 217 -4.71 2.17 9.84
N ILE A 218 -5.78 1.42 9.61
CA ILE A 218 -6.53 1.44 8.35
C ILE A 218 -8.00 1.61 8.67
N GLN A 219 -8.60 2.65 8.11
CA GLN A 219 -10.04 2.74 7.94
C GLN A 219 -10.37 2.17 6.56
N TRP A 220 -11.14 1.09 6.49
CA TRP A 220 -11.44 0.42 5.23
C TRP A 220 -12.44 1.21 4.37
N GLY A 221 -12.10 1.36 3.09
CA GLY A 221 -12.96 1.94 2.06
C GLY A 221 -13.84 0.90 1.38
N ASN A 222 -14.75 1.35 0.52
CA ASN A 222 -15.69 0.45 -0.18
C ASN A 222 -14.98 -0.46 -1.18
N HIS A 223 -13.88 -0.01 -1.78
CA HIS A 223 -13.10 -0.84 -2.70
C HIS A 223 -12.37 -1.95 -1.92
N ASP A 224 -11.81 -1.64 -0.75
CA ASP A 224 -11.16 -2.62 0.12
C ASP A 224 -12.16 -3.72 0.56
N ILE A 225 -13.37 -3.32 0.96
CA ILE A 225 -14.43 -4.26 1.35
C ILE A 225 -14.82 -5.18 0.18
N SER A 226 -14.79 -4.70 -1.06
CA SER A 226 -15.04 -5.54 -2.23
C SER A 226 -13.98 -6.63 -2.38
N TRP A 227 -12.71 -6.29 -2.17
CA TRP A 227 -11.60 -7.26 -2.19
C TRP A 227 -11.69 -8.26 -1.02
N MET A 228 -12.05 -7.80 0.18
CA MET A 228 -12.28 -8.69 1.33
C MET A 228 -13.44 -9.66 1.08
N GLY A 229 -14.54 -9.17 0.52
CA GLY A 229 -15.68 -9.99 0.14
C GLY A 229 -15.32 -11.03 -0.91
N ALA A 230 -14.47 -10.65 -1.89
CA ALA A 230 -13.98 -11.56 -2.89
C ALA A 230 -13.10 -12.67 -2.28
N ALA A 231 -12.17 -12.30 -1.39
CA ALA A 231 -11.33 -13.25 -0.65
C ALA A 231 -12.16 -14.19 0.25
N ALA A 232 -13.28 -13.72 0.78
CA ALA A 232 -14.24 -14.53 1.55
C ALA A 232 -15.12 -15.44 0.68
N GLY A 233 -15.00 -15.40 -0.65
CA GLY A 233 -15.75 -16.25 -1.59
C GLY A 233 -17.10 -15.69 -2.02
N ASN A 234 -17.38 -14.40 -1.81
CA ASN A 234 -18.61 -13.78 -2.30
C ASN A 234 -18.54 -13.58 -3.83
N LEU A 235 -19.40 -14.28 -4.58
CA LEU A 235 -19.39 -14.25 -6.05
C LEU A 235 -19.63 -12.86 -6.65
N VAL A 236 -20.49 -12.03 -6.04
CA VAL A 236 -20.72 -10.64 -6.52
C VAL A 236 -19.45 -9.81 -6.34
N CYS A 237 -18.79 -9.93 -5.19
CA CYS A 237 -17.53 -9.25 -4.94
C CYS A 237 -16.41 -9.73 -5.87
N ILE A 238 -16.30 -11.05 -6.11
CA ILE A 238 -15.34 -11.62 -7.08
C ILE A 238 -15.60 -11.04 -8.46
N ALA A 239 -16.85 -11.06 -8.93
CA ALA A 239 -17.19 -10.50 -10.24
C ALA A 239 -16.88 -9.00 -10.32
N ASN A 240 -17.13 -8.24 -9.25
CA ASN A 240 -16.81 -6.81 -9.20
C ASN A 240 -15.30 -6.54 -9.23
N VAL A 241 -14.50 -7.27 -8.46
CA VAL A 241 -13.03 -7.16 -8.45
C VAL A 241 -12.46 -7.48 -9.83
N LEU A 242 -12.89 -8.58 -10.45
CA LEU A 242 -12.47 -8.96 -11.81
C LEU A 242 -12.89 -7.91 -12.84
N ARG A 243 -14.13 -7.42 -12.78
CA ARG A 243 -14.63 -6.40 -13.70
C ARG A 243 -13.82 -5.12 -13.60
N LEU A 244 -13.61 -4.61 -12.39
CA LEU A 244 -12.85 -3.38 -12.18
C LEU A 244 -11.39 -3.55 -12.62
N GLY A 245 -10.75 -4.64 -12.23
CA GLY A 245 -9.35 -4.88 -12.62
C GLY A 245 -9.17 -4.98 -14.14
N ILE A 246 -10.08 -5.66 -14.84
CA ILE A 246 -10.06 -5.72 -16.31
C ILE A 246 -10.38 -4.34 -16.91
N SER A 247 -11.36 -3.62 -16.35
CA SER A 247 -11.76 -2.29 -16.84
C SER A 247 -10.65 -1.25 -16.71
N TYR A 248 -9.74 -1.40 -15.74
CA TYR A 248 -8.58 -0.52 -15.56
C TYR A 248 -7.26 -1.15 -16.02
N ASN A 249 -7.33 -2.28 -16.72
CA ASN A 249 -6.16 -2.96 -17.29
C ASN A 249 -5.13 -3.39 -16.21
N THR A 250 -5.56 -3.76 -15.01
CA THR A 250 -4.68 -4.19 -13.90
C THR A 250 -4.47 -5.71 -13.89
N PHE A 251 -4.05 -6.27 -15.02
CA PHE A 251 -3.85 -7.72 -15.15
C PHE A 251 -2.70 -8.22 -14.28
N ASP A 252 -1.61 -7.46 -14.20
CA ASP A 252 -0.48 -7.76 -13.32
C ASP A 252 -0.93 -7.90 -11.85
N LEU A 253 -1.90 -7.11 -11.37
CA LEU A 253 -2.43 -7.24 -10.01
C LEU A 253 -3.20 -8.56 -9.81
N LEU A 254 -4.03 -8.92 -10.80
CA LEU A 254 -4.91 -10.08 -10.70
C LEU A 254 -4.11 -11.38 -10.80
N GLU A 255 -3.23 -11.51 -11.80
CA GLU A 255 -2.50 -12.75 -12.09
C GLU A 255 -1.18 -12.84 -11.30
N ASP A 256 -0.26 -11.86 -11.42
CA ASP A 256 1.03 -11.87 -10.70
C ASP A 256 0.86 -11.55 -9.21
N GLY A 257 0.06 -10.54 -8.87
CA GLY A 257 -0.14 -10.11 -7.48
C GLY A 257 -0.90 -11.13 -6.63
N TYR A 258 -2.09 -11.56 -7.09
CA TYR A 258 -2.98 -12.45 -6.32
C TYR A 258 -3.09 -13.88 -6.86
N GLY A 259 -2.45 -14.21 -7.99
CA GLY A 259 -2.48 -15.57 -8.52
C GLY A 259 -3.83 -15.99 -9.11
N ILE A 260 -4.69 -15.05 -9.49
CA ILE A 260 -6.03 -15.34 -10.01
C ILE A 260 -5.91 -15.84 -11.44
N ASN A 261 -6.39 -17.06 -11.70
CA ASN A 261 -6.34 -17.64 -13.04
C ASN A 261 -7.44 -17.05 -13.95
N LEU A 262 -7.07 -16.18 -14.90
CA LEU A 262 -8.03 -15.54 -15.81
C LEU A 262 -8.30 -16.34 -17.10
N ARG A 263 -7.63 -17.49 -17.29
CA ARG A 263 -7.82 -18.34 -18.48
C ARG A 263 -9.26 -18.83 -18.67
N PRO A 264 -10.01 -19.26 -17.62
CA PRO A 264 -11.40 -19.64 -17.80
C PRO A 264 -12.25 -18.48 -18.35
N LEU A 265 -12.01 -17.27 -17.85
CA LEU A 265 -12.71 -16.07 -18.29
C LEU A 265 -12.35 -15.70 -19.73
N SER A 266 -11.07 -15.77 -20.12
CA SER A 266 -10.64 -15.44 -21.48
C SER A 266 -11.19 -16.41 -22.53
N VAL A 267 -11.19 -17.72 -22.24
CA VAL A 267 -11.78 -18.76 -23.10
C VAL A 267 -13.30 -18.56 -23.23
N PHE A 268 -13.98 -18.35 -22.10
CA PHE A 268 -15.43 -18.09 -22.10
C PHE A 268 -15.78 -16.84 -22.91
N ALA A 269 -15.08 -15.73 -22.67
CA ALA A 269 -15.31 -14.46 -23.35
C ALA A 269 -15.07 -14.57 -24.87
N GLY A 270 -14.02 -15.27 -25.28
CA GLY A 270 -13.72 -15.54 -26.69
C GLY A 270 -14.81 -16.35 -27.39
N LYS A 271 -15.41 -17.33 -26.71
CA LYS A 271 -16.51 -18.15 -27.22
C LYS A 271 -17.83 -17.36 -27.27
N ALA A 272 -18.22 -16.74 -26.16
CA ALA A 272 -19.51 -16.07 -26.02
C ALA A 272 -19.61 -14.78 -26.85
N TYR A 273 -18.51 -14.02 -26.97
CA TYR A 273 -18.46 -12.72 -27.64
C TYR A 273 -17.49 -12.71 -28.84
N GLY A 274 -17.20 -13.86 -29.43
CA GLY A 274 -16.21 -14.01 -30.52
C GLY A 274 -16.44 -13.07 -31.70
N GLY A 275 -17.71 -12.92 -32.12
CA GLY A 275 -18.13 -12.04 -33.21
C GLY A 275 -18.45 -10.59 -32.81
N ASP A 276 -18.27 -10.22 -31.55
CA ASP A 276 -18.55 -8.88 -31.04
C ASP A 276 -17.27 -8.05 -30.90
N SER A 277 -17.33 -6.78 -31.30
CA SER A 277 -16.24 -5.82 -31.08
C SER A 277 -16.09 -5.40 -29.62
N CYS A 278 -17.16 -5.50 -28.82
CA CYS A 278 -17.21 -5.10 -27.41
C CYS A 278 -16.69 -3.67 -27.13
N ARG A 279 -16.78 -2.76 -28.11
CA ARG A 279 -16.12 -1.45 -28.08
C ARG A 279 -16.42 -0.61 -26.84
N ILE A 280 -17.64 -0.66 -26.31
CA ILE A 280 -18.05 0.09 -25.11
C ILE A 280 -17.35 -0.42 -23.84
N PHE A 281 -16.87 -1.65 -23.86
CA PHE A 281 -16.16 -2.32 -22.76
C PHE A 281 -14.64 -2.26 -22.93
N THR A 282 -14.12 -1.42 -23.82
CA THR A 282 -12.67 -1.23 -23.97
C THR A 282 -12.06 -0.77 -22.64
N PRO A 283 -11.01 -1.44 -22.11
CA PRO A 283 -10.36 -1.03 -20.88
C PRO A 283 -9.81 0.39 -20.91
N HIS A 284 -9.82 1.05 -19.75
CA HIS A 284 -9.10 2.29 -19.50
C HIS A 284 -7.63 1.96 -19.26
N ILE A 285 -6.79 2.21 -20.28
CA ILE A 285 -5.34 1.97 -20.18
C ILE A 285 -4.68 3.17 -19.51
N LEU A 286 -4.51 3.10 -18.19
CA LEU A 286 -3.78 4.09 -17.40
C LEU A 286 -2.30 3.72 -17.25
N ASP A 287 -2.00 2.43 -17.21
CA ASP A 287 -0.64 1.88 -17.21
C ASP A 287 -0.55 0.65 -18.14
N LYS A 288 0.67 0.27 -18.51
CA LYS A 288 0.97 -0.90 -19.33
C LYS A 288 1.41 -2.07 -18.44
N ASN A 289 0.69 -3.19 -18.53
CA ASN A 289 1.10 -4.44 -17.90
C ASN A 289 2.48 -4.86 -18.40
N LYS A 290 3.34 -5.29 -17.48
CA LYS A 290 4.70 -5.74 -17.77
C LYS A 290 4.77 -7.25 -17.93
N TYR A 291 3.96 -7.99 -17.18
CA TYR A 291 4.04 -9.44 -17.11
C TYR A 291 2.94 -10.09 -17.93
N ASP A 292 1.72 -9.56 -17.87
CA ASP A 292 0.55 -10.14 -18.55
C ASP A 292 -0.09 -9.16 -19.56
N PRO A 293 0.55 -8.93 -20.73
CA PRO A 293 -0.03 -8.11 -21.78
C PRO A 293 -1.16 -8.87 -22.48
N ILE A 294 -2.41 -8.45 -22.24
CA ILE A 294 -3.58 -8.98 -22.93
C ILE A 294 -3.96 -8.08 -24.12
N ASP A 295 -4.29 -8.70 -25.25
CA ASP A 295 -4.82 -7.98 -26.41
C ASP A 295 -6.11 -7.21 -26.04
N ILE A 296 -6.20 -5.94 -26.46
CA ILE A 296 -7.29 -5.03 -26.09
C ILE A 296 -8.66 -5.58 -26.52
N GLN A 297 -8.72 -6.28 -27.66
CA GLN A 297 -9.98 -6.86 -28.14
C GLN A 297 -10.42 -8.02 -27.23
N LEU A 298 -9.48 -8.85 -26.79
CA LEU A 298 -9.77 -9.91 -25.82
C LEU A 298 -10.16 -9.33 -24.46
N ALA A 299 -9.43 -8.32 -23.96
CA ALA A 299 -9.74 -7.65 -22.71
C ALA A 299 -11.14 -6.99 -22.74
N SER A 300 -11.53 -6.38 -23.86
CA SER A 300 -12.89 -5.85 -24.08
C SER A 300 -13.97 -6.93 -23.95
N LYS A 301 -13.71 -8.11 -24.54
CA LYS A 301 -14.63 -9.26 -24.45
C LYS A 301 -14.72 -9.80 -23.03
N MET A 302 -13.59 -9.92 -22.33
CA MET A 302 -13.53 -10.34 -20.93
C MET A 302 -14.28 -9.36 -20.03
N HIS A 303 -14.10 -8.06 -20.23
CA HIS A 303 -14.81 -7.01 -19.51
C HIS A 303 -16.32 -7.12 -19.71
N LYS A 304 -16.79 -7.25 -20.96
CA LYS A 304 -18.22 -7.44 -21.25
C LYS A 304 -18.77 -8.70 -20.59
N ALA A 305 -18.05 -9.83 -20.72
CA ALA A 305 -18.45 -11.10 -20.14
C ALA A 305 -18.62 -11.02 -18.62
N ILE A 306 -17.63 -10.50 -17.90
CA ILE A 306 -17.71 -10.40 -16.44
C ILE A 306 -18.71 -9.35 -15.98
N ALA A 307 -18.92 -8.26 -16.74
CA ALA A 307 -19.95 -7.28 -16.44
C ALA A 307 -21.37 -7.87 -16.51
N VAL A 308 -21.66 -8.67 -17.54
CA VAL A 308 -22.95 -9.37 -17.66
C VAL A 308 -23.17 -10.34 -16.51
N ILE A 309 -22.14 -11.09 -16.12
CA ILE A 309 -22.18 -12.00 -14.96
C ILE A 309 -22.41 -11.24 -13.66
N GLN A 310 -21.72 -10.11 -13.46
CA GLN A 310 -21.92 -9.24 -12.30
C GLN A 310 -23.37 -8.75 -12.22
N PHE A 311 -23.96 -8.26 -13.32
CA PHE A 311 -25.35 -7.78 -13.32
C PHE A 311 -26.34 -8.87 -12.89
N LYS A 312 -26.12 -10.11 -13.35
CA LYS A 312 -26.92 -11.27 -12.95
C LYS A 312 -26.79 -11.56 -11.45
N LEU A 313 -25.56 -11.64 -10.96
CA LEU A 313 -25.27 -11.93 -9.56
C LEU A 313 -25.78 -10.84 -8.60
N GLU A 314 -25.65 -9.56 -8.98
CA GLU A 314 -26.20 -8.43 -8.23
C GLU A 314 -27.72 -8.53 -8.12
N GLY A 315 -28.41 -8.77 -9.23
CA GLY A 315 -29.87 -8.96 -9.23
C GLY A 315 -30.29 -10.16 -8.37
N GLN A 316 -29.57 -11.28 -8.43
CA GLN A 316 -29.82 -12.45 -7.57
C GLN A 316 -29.69 -12.12 -6.08
N ILE A 317 -28.63 -11.39 -5.67
CA ILE A 317 -28.45 -10.97 -4.27
C ILE A 317 -29.55 -10.00 -3.84
N ILE A 318 -29.89 -9.01 -4.67
CA ILE A 318 -30.94 -8.03 -4.36
C ILE A 318 -32.29 -8.74 -4.15
N LYS A 319 -32.63 -9.73 -4.99
CA LYS A 319 -33.84 -10.54 -4.80
C LYS A 319 -33.82 -11.40 -3.54
N LYS A 320 -32.66 -11.96 -3.20
CA LYS A 320 -32.49 -12.78 -2.00
C LYS A 320 -32.59 -11.96 -0.71
N HIS A 321 -32.24 -10.67 -0.78
CA HIS A 321 -32.22 -9.74 0.34
C HIS A 321 -33.10 -8.48 0.09
N PRO A 322 -34.44 -8.62 0.02
CA PRO A 322 -35.34 -7.48 -0.18
C PRO A 322 -35.20 -6.38 0.88
N GLU A 323 -34.71 -6.71 2.07
CA GLU A 323 -34.45 -5.78 3.17
C GLU A 323 -33.46 -4.66 2.82
N TYR A 324 -32.61 -4.86 1.80
CA TYR A 324 -31.68 -3.84 1.31
C TYR A 324 -32.39 -2.69 0.58
N LYS A 325 -33.65 -2.87 0.15
CA LYS A 325 -34.43 -1.88 -0.61
C LYS A 325 -33.71 -1.40 -1.88
N MET A 326 -33.00 -2.33 -2.53
CA MET A 326 -32.17 -2.07 -3.72
C MET A 326 -32.80 -2.53 -5.04
N ASP A 327 -34.07 -2.93 -5.07
CA ASP A 327 -34.74 -3.39 -6.30
C ASP A 327 -34.71 -2.34 -7.44
N GLY A 328 -34.62 -1.06 -7.08
CA GLY A 328 -34.32 0.05 -8.00
C GLY A 328 -33.07 -0.20 -8.87
N ARG A 329 -32.05 -0.86 -8.33
CA ARG A 329 -30.74 -1.15 -8.95
C ARG A 329 -30.71 -2.44 -9.77
N ASN A 330 -31.72 -3.29 -9.67
CA ASN A 330 -31.83 -4.51 -10.48
C ASN A 330 -32.29 -4.16 -11.91
N LEU A 331 -31.37 -3.59 -12.71
CA LEU A 331 -31.69 -3.03 -14.02
C LEU A 331 -31.90 -4.10 -15.10
N LEU A 332 -31.32 -5.29 -14.95
CA LEU A 332 -31.37 -6.33 -15.97
C LEU A 332 -32.79 -6.85 -16.22
N GLU A 333 -33.63 -6.86 -15.18
CA GLU A 333 -35.06 -7.22 -15.29
C GLU A 333 -35.93 -6.09 -15.85
N LYS A 334 -35.39 -4.88 -15.95
CA LYS A 334 -36.09 -3.69 -16.48
C LYS A 334 -35.76 -3.46 -17.96
N VAL A 335 -35.06 -4.40 -18.58
CA VAL A 335 -34.68 -4.35 -20.00
C VAL A 335 -35.81 -4.89 -20.87
N ASP A 336 -36.25 -4.09 -21.84
CA ASP A 336 -37.02 -4.56 -22.98
C ASP A 336 -36.03 -4.95 -24.09
N PHE A 337 -35.68 -6.24 -24.13
CA PHE A 337 -34.71 -6.79 -25.09
C PHE A 337 -35.19 -6.68 -26.55
N SER A 338 -36.51 -6.57 -26.77
CA SER A 338 -37.06 -6.43 -28.13
C SER A 338 -36.88 -5.01 -28.68
N LYS A 339 -37.01 -4.00 -27.80
CA LYS A 339 -36.80 -2.59 -28.15
C LYS A 339 -35.36 -2.12 -27.95
N GLY A 340 -34.55 -2.89 -27.22
CA GLY A 340 -33.19 -2.49 -26.85
C GLY A 340 -33.17 -1.34 -25.84
N THR A 341 -34.18 -1.26 -24.97
CA THR A 341 -34.33 -0.17 -23.98
C THR A 341 -34.30 -0.69 -22.54
N VAL A 342 -33.92 0.15 -21.58
CA VAL A 342 -33.97 -0.15 -20.15
C VAL A 342 -34.75 0.93 -19.40
N SER A 343 -35.65 0.52 -18.51
CA SER A 343 -36.42 1.46 -17.70
C SER A 343 -35.70 1.80 -16.39
N VAL A 344 -35.37 3.08 -16.20
CA VAL A 344 -34.67 3.60 -15.02
C VAL A 344 -35.51 4.72 -14.41
N ASN A 345 -35.98 4.52 -13.18
CA ASN A 345 -36.83 5.48 -12.45
C ASN A 345 -38.08 5.94 -13.25
N GLY A 346 -38.68 5.04 -14.04
CA GLY A 346 -39.88 5.31 -14.84
C GLY A 346 -39.62 5.97 -16.20
N THR A 347 -38.36 6.17 -16.58
CA THR A 347 -37.96 6.67 -17.90
C THR A 347 -37.24 5.58 -18.68
N ASP A 348 -37.62 5.38 -19.94
CA ASP A 348 -37.00 4.40 -20.82
C ASP A 348 -35.81 5.02 -21.56
N TYR A 349 -34.66 4.34 -21.52
CA TYR A 349 -33.43 4.75 -22.18
C TYR A 349 -32.98 3.70 -23.19
N LEU A 350 -32.53 4.16 -24.37
CA LEU A 350 -31.90 3.27 -25.35
C LEU A 350 -30.56 2.74 -24.80
N MET A 351 -30.37 1.42 -24.83
CA MET A 351 -29.13 0.81 -24.39
C MET A 351 -28.02 1.07 -25.41
N ARG A 352 -26.80 1.27 -24.92
CA ARG A 352 -25.62 1.49 -25.77
C ARG A 352 -25.13 0.19 -26.42
N ASP A 353 -25.43 -0.95 -25.79
CA ASP A 353 -25.11 -2.29 -26.27
C ASP A 353 -26.36 -3.15 -26.12
N THR A 354 -26.64 -3.98 -27.13
CA THR A 354 -27.82 -4.85 -27.19
C THR A 354 -27.46 -6.32 -27.44
N ASN A 355 -26.16 -6.65 -27.53
CA ASN A 355 -25.72 -8.00 -27.83
C ASN A 355 -25.38 -8.76 -26.54
N PHE A 356 -26.34 -9.52 -26.03
CA PHE A 356 -26.22 -10.29 -24.79
C PHE A 356 -26.53 -11.78 -25.02
N PRO A 357 -25.64 -12.54 -25.70
CA PRO A 357 -25.92 -13.91 -26.12
C PRO A 357 -26.09 -14.90 -24.96
N THR A 358 -25.70 -14.53 -23.73
CA THR A 358 -25.81 -15.37 -22.54
C THR A 358 -27.02 -15.03 -21.66
N ILE A 359 -27.85 -14.06 -22.05
CA ILE A 359 -29.05 -13.68 -21.30
C ILE A 359 -30.28 -14.34 -21.93
N ASP A 360 -31.06 -15.06 -21.12
CA ASP A 360 -32.41 -15.47 -21.49
C ASP A 360 -33.39 -14.34 -21.09
N PRO A 361 -34.10 -13.69 -22.03
CA PRO A 361 -35.06 -12.63 -21.71
C PRO A 361 -36.17 -13.05 -20.74
N LYS A 362 -36.46 -14.35 -20.60
CA LYS A 362 -37.47 -14.87 -19.68
C LYS A 362 -36.96 -15.03 -18.25
N ASP A 363 -35.65 -15.20 -18.08
CA ASP A 363 -35.00 -15.35 -16.78
C ASP A 363 -33.63 -14.65 -16.82
N PRO A 364 -33.62 -13.31 -16.91
CA PRO A 364 -32.43 -12.56 -17.28
C PRO A 364 -31.32 -12.61 -16.22
N LEU A 365 -31.68 -12.90 -14.96
CA LEU A 365 -30.74 -13.00 -13.84
C LEU A 365 -30.06 -14.37 -13.75
N ARG A 366 -30.51 -15.38 -14.50
CA ARG A 366 -29.95 -16.73 -14.40
C ARG A 366 -28.57 -16.81 -15.04
N LEU A 367 -27.62 -17.35 -14.27
CA LEU A 367 -26.34 -17.76 -14.83
C LEU A 367 -26.54 -18.96 -15.75
N THR A 368 -25.94 -18.90 -16.93
CA THR A 368 -25.77 -20.07 -17.79
C THR A 368 -24.81 -21.05 -17.12
N ARG A 369 -24.81 -22.30 -17.60
CA ARG A 369 -23.88 -23.32 -17.10
C ARG A 369 -22.41 -22.88 -17.25
N ASP A 370 -22.05 -22.37 -18.44
CA ASP A 370 -20.69 -21.90 -18.73
C ASP A 370 -20.28 -20.73 -17.81
N GLU A 371 -21.19 -19.79 -17.51
CA GLU A 371 -20.92 -18.68 -16.58
C GLU A 371 -20.71 -19.17 -15.14
N ALA A 372 -21.52 -20.13 -14.69
CA ALA A 372 -21.41 -20.70 -13.34
C ALA A 372 -20.11 -21.51 -13.17
N GLU A 373 -19.75 -22.34 -14.16
CA GLU A 373 -18.50 -23.10 -14.17
C GLU A 373 -17.29 -22.15 -14.17
N MET A 374 -17.32 -21.09 -14.97
CA MET A 374 -16.27 -20.07 -14.99
C MET A 374 -16.07 -19.46 -13.60
N MET A 375 -17.14 -18.96 -12.95
CA MET A 375 -17.04 -18.34 -11.63
C MET A 375 -16.54 -19.29 -10.53
N MET A 376 -16.78 -20.60 -10.64
CA MET A 376 -16.26 -21.59 -9.70
C MET A 376 -14.79 -21.95 -9.94
N SER A 377 -14.31 -21.82 -11.18
CA SER A 377 -12.93 -22.17 -11.58
C SER A 377 -11.90 -21.05 -11.38
N THR A 378 -12.36 -19.80 -11.23
CA THR A 378 -11.50 -18.61 -11.14
C THR A 378 -10.77 -18.44 -9.79
N PRO A 379 -11.30 -18.87 -8.63
CA PRO A 379 -10.51 -18.94 -7.41
C PRO A 379 -9.97 -20.38 -7.21
N GLU A 380 -8.74 -20.65 -7.68
CA GLU A 380 -8.00 -21.79 -7.13
C GLU A 380 -7.71 -21.50 -5.66
N LYS A 381 -8.44 -22.18 -4.76
CA LYS A 381 -8.08 -22.29 -3.35
C LYS A 381 -6.68 -22.90 -3.26
N LYS A 382 -5.69 -22.10 -2.89
CA LYS A 382 -4.49 -22.63 -2.22
C LYS A 382 -4.72 -22.68 -0.72
#